data_AF-A0A423VBX8-F1
#
_entry.id   AF-A0A423VBX8-F1
#
_cell.length_a   1.000
_cell.length_b   1.000
_cell.length_c   1.000
_cell.angle_alpha   90.00
_cell.angle_beta   90.00
_cell.angle_gamma   90.00
#
_symmetry.space_group_name_H-M   'P 1'
#
loop_
_entity.id
_entity.type
_entity.pdbx_description
1 polymer ?
#
loop_
_entity_poly.entity_id
_entity_poly.type
_entity_poly.pdbx_seq_one_letter_code
_entity_poly.pdbx_strand_id
1 'polypeptide(L)' 'MAEQRAAPLRLGTVAPNFTAETTKGPIDLHEYIGDGWVVFFSHPEDFTPVCTTELGEMARLEPEFNKRGVKLL' A
#
# COMPACT_ATOMS: atom_id res chain seq x y z
N MET A 1 -3.22 8.87 25.96
CA MET A 1 -4.38 8.15 25.41
C MET A 1 -3.81 7.01 24.59
N ALA A 2 -3.90 5.77 25.06
CA ALA A 2 -3.44 4.64 24.24
C ALA A 2 -4.46 4.45 23.12
N GLU A 3 -4.04 4.72 21.89
CA GLU A 3 -4.87 4.53 20.70
C GLU A 3 -5.31 3.07 20.63
N GLN A 4 -6.61 2.86 20.45
CA GLN A 4 -7.20 1.53 20.37
C GLN A 4 -6.69 0.88 19.07
N ARG A 5 -5.66 0.03 19.17
CA ARG A 5 -5.11 -0.68 18.00
C ARG A 5 -6.23 -1.43 17.29
N ALA A 6 -6.44 -1.12 16.02
CA ALA A 6 -7.32 -1.91 15.15
C ALA A 6 -6.88 -3.39 15.20
N ALA A 7 -7.85 -4.30 15.19
CA ALA A 7 -7.56 -5.72 15.22
C ALA A 7 -6.69 -6.11 14.01
N PRO A 8 -5.68 -6.97 14.20
CA PRO A 8 -4.82 -7.40 13.10
C PRO A 8 -5.64 -8.12 12.03
N LEU A 9 -5.34 -7.83 10.76
CA LEU A 9 -5.98 -8.50 9.62
C LEU A 9 -5.64 -10.00 9.63
N ARG A 10 -6.62 -10.82 9.24
CA ARG A 10 -6.47 -12.27 9.10
C ARG A 10 -6.49 -12.64 7.62
N LEU A 11 -5.89 -13.77 7.28
CA LEU A 11 -5.97 -14.26 5.91
C LEU A 11 -7.44 -14.51 5.51
N GLY A 12 -7.81 -14.09 4.31
CA GLY A 12 -9.17 -14.21 3.79
C GLY A 12 -10.14 -13.12 4.29
N THR A 13 -9.73 -12.21 5.18
CA THR A 13 -10.58 -11.05 5.52
C THR A 13 -10.51 -10.01 4.42
N VAL A 14 -11.66 -9.40 4.11
CA VAL A 14 -11.73 -8.25 3.20
C VAL A 14 -10.90 -7.11 3.77
N ALA A 15 -9.99 -6.57 2.96
CA ALA A 15 -9.21 -5.41 3.35
C ALA A 15 -10.14 -4.21 3.65
N PRO A 16 -9.91 -3.44 4.73
CA PRO A 16 -10.73 -2.27 5.03
C PRO A 16 -10.74 -1.31 3.85
N ASN A 17 -11.92 -0.90 3.39
CA ASN A 17 -11.99 0.17 2.42
C ASN A 17 -11.77 1.51 3.14
N PHE A 18 -10.86 2.33 2.62
CA PHE A 18 -10.56 3.64 3.16
C PHE A 18 -10.36 4.64 2.03
N THR A 19 -10.64 5.90 2.35
CA THR A 19 -10.23 7.04 1.54
C THR A 19 -9.00 7.69 2.15
N ALA A 20 -8.00 7.98 1.32
CA ALA A 20 -6.75 8.58 1.75
C ALA A 20 -6.19 9.55 0.70
N GLU A 21 -5.55 10.62 1.16
CA GLU A 21 -4.73 11.49 0.32
C GLU A 21 -3.42 10.78 -0.03
N THR A 22 -3.06 10.77 -1.31
CA THR A 22 -1.81 10.17 -1.79
C THR A 22 -1.00 11.16 -2.60
N THR A 23 0.23 10.78 -2.96
CA THR A 23 1.07 11.56 -3.88
C THR A 23 0.47 11.73 -5.29
N LYS A 24 -0.54 10.92 -5.65
CA LYS A 24 -1.25 10.97 -6.93
C LYS A 24 -2.68 11.54 -6.79
N GLY A 25 -3.03 12.08 -5.61
CA GLY A 25 -4.37 12.60 -5.29
C GLY A 25 -5.16 11.67 -4.35
N PRO A 26 -6.41 12.03 -4.01
CA PRO A 26 -7.26 11.22 -3.14
C PRO A 26 -7.64 9.90 -3.83
N ILE A 27 -7.64 8.81 -3.07
CA ILE A 27 -8.10 7.50 -3.53
C ILE A 27 -9.15 6.93 -2.58
N ASP A 28 -10.10 6.17 -3.11
CA ASP A 28 -10.80 5.09 -2.40
C ASP A 28 -10.08 3.78 -2.71
N LEU A 29 -9.72 2.99 -1.70
CA LEU A 29 -8.87 1.82 -1.88
C LEU A 29 -9.52 0.80 -2.84
N HIS A 30 -10.79 0.46 -2.67
CA HIS A 30 -11.43 -0.59 -3.45
C HIS A 30 -11.64 -0.14 -4.90
N GLU A 31 -12.03 1.12 -5.12
CA GLU A 31 -12.11 1.71 -6.46
C GLU A 31 -10.72 1.77 -7.12
N TYR A 32 -9.68 2.15 -6.36
CA TYR A 32 -8.31 2.21 -6.85
C TYR A 32 -7.80 0.84 -7.29
N ILE A 33 -8.10 -0.24 -6.56
CA ILE A 33 -7.67 -1.60 -6.90
C ILE A 33 -8.43 -2.09 -8.14
N GLY A 34 -9.74 -1.89 -8.20
CA GLY A 34 -10.62 -2.47 -9.22
C GLY A 34 -10.58 -4.01 -9.15
N ASP A 35 -10.57 -4.67 -10.31
CA ASP A 35 -10.47 -6.14 -10.41
C ASP A 35 -9.02 -6.67 -10.30
N GLY A 36 -8.06 -5.80 -10.01
CA GLY A 36 -6.63 -6.12 -9.96
C GLY A 36 -6.15 -6.57 -8.59
N TRP A 37 -4.85 -6.85 -8.50
CA TRP A 37 -4.18 -7.11 -7.23
C TRP A 37 -3.51 -5.84 -6.70
N VAL A 38 -3.32 -5.77 -5.38
CA VAL A 38 -2.52 -4.72 -4.75
C VAL A 38 -1.57 -5.29 -3.73
N VAL A 39 -0.37 -4.74 -3.69
CA VAL A 39 0.55 -4.88 -2.56
C VAL A 39 0.55 -3.54 -1.84
N PHE A 40 -0.07 -3.52 -0.66
CA PHE A 40 -0.03 -2.39 0.26
C PHE A 40 1.16 -2.55 1.20
N PHE A 41 2.09 -1.62 1.19
CA PHE A 41 3.26 -1.65 2.07
C PHE A 41 3.37 -0.33 2.85
N SER A 42 3.74 -0.43 4.12
CA SER A 42 4.01 0.73 4.95
C SER A 42 5.49 0.78 5.31
N HIS A 43 5.99 1.99 5.52
CA HIS A 43 7.28 2.22 6.14
C HIS A 43 7.10 3.14 7.36
N PRO A 44 7.96 3.05 8.40
CA PRO A 44 7.76 3.79 9.65
C PRO A 44 7.81 5.31 9.49
N GLU A 45 8.73 5.82 8.68
CA GLU A 45 8.97 7.25 8.49
C GLU A 45 9.77 7.54 7.22
N ASP A 46 9.51 8.68 6.59
CA ASP A 46 10.24 9.22 5.45
C ASP A 46 11.71 9.54 5.82
N PHE A 47 12.61 9.58 4.83
CA PHE A 47 14.03 9.97 5.00
C PHE A 47 14.84 9.12 5.98
N THR A 48 14.39 7.90 6.26
CA THR A 48 15.17 6.91 7.02
C THR A 48 15.95 6.01 6.05
N PRO A 49 17.17 5.57 6.43
CA PRO A 49 18.12 4.96 5.48
C PRO A 49 17.62 3.64 4.88
N VAL A 50 16.88 2.82 5.63
CA VAL A 50 16.34 1.54 5.14
C VAL A 50 15.13 1.78 4.22
N CYS A 51 14.16 2.58 4.66
CA CYS A 51 12.91 2.80 3.93
C CYS A 51 13.17 3.41 2.55
N THR A 52 14.13 4.34 2.43
CA THR A 52 14.52 4.92 1.14
C THR A 52 15.02 3.87 0.15
N THR A 53 15.75 2.86 0.63
CA THR A 53 16.23 1.76 -0.23
C THR A 53 15.09 0.82 -0.64
N GLU A 54 14.18 0.50 0.27
CA GLU A 54 13.03 -0.37 0.02
C GLU A 54 12.05 0.26 -0.98
N LEU A 55 11.73 1.55 -0.81
CA LEU A 55 10.91 2.31 -1.75
C LEU A 55 11.58 2.43 -3.13
N GLY A 56 12.91 2.61 -3.16
CA GLY A 56 13.69 2.63 -4.41
C GLY A 56 13.62 1.31 -5.18
N GLU A 57 13.73 0.18 -4.50
CA GLU A 57 13.59 -1.14 -5.14
C GLU A 57 12.14 -1.44 -5.58
N MET A 58 11.14 -1.04 -4.79
CA MET A 58 9.73 -1.13 -5.19
C MET A 58 9.47 -0.36 -6.48
N ALA A 59 9.97 0.89 -6.59
CA ALA A 59 9.85 1.69 -7.80
C ALA A 59 10.57 1.05 -9.00
N ARG A 60 11.76 0.46 -8.79
CA ARG A 60 12.50 -0.27 -9.84
C ARG A 60 11.72 -1.50 -10.35
N LEU A 61 11.00 -2.18 -9.46
CA LEU A 61 10.23 -3.39 -9.77
C LEU A 61 8.79 -3.11 -10.23
N GLU A 62 8.29 -1.88 -10.12
CA GLU A 62 6.92 -1.49 -10.53
C GLU A 62 6.51 -2.05 -11.90
N PRO A 63 7.36 -2.01 -12.97
CA PRO A 63 7.00 -2.60 -14.26
C PRO A 63 6.72 -4.11 -14.21
N GLU A 64 7.40 -4.84 -13.33
CA GLU A 64 7.20 -6.28 -13.15
C GLU A 64 5.88 -6.59 -12.42
N PHE A 65 5.50 -5.77 -11.45
CA PHE A 65 4.19 -5.88 -10.80
C PHE A 65 3.06 -5.53 -11.76
N ASN A 66 3.21 -4.45 -12.54
CA ASN A 66 2.24 -4.04 -13.54
C ASN A 66 2.00 -5.12 -14.61
N LYS A 67 3.06 -5.80 -15.08
CA LYS A 67 2.92 -6.95 -16.02
C LYS A 67 2.07 -8.10 -15.47
N ARG A 68 1.96 -8.22 -14.13
CA ARG A 68 1.19 -9.25 -13.44
C ARG A 68 -0.19 -8.76 -13.00
N GLY A 69 -0.58 -7.54 -13.37
CA GLY A 69 -1.83 -6.92 -12.95
C GLY A 69 -1.84 -6.54 -11.46
N VAL A 70 -0.67 -6.28 -10.87
CA VAL A 70 -0.51 -5.90 -9.46
C VAL A 70 -0.15 -4.42 -9.38
N LYS A 71 -0.89 -3.66 -8.57
CA LYS A 71 -0.61 -2.26 -8.21
C LYS A 71 0.23 -2.21 -6.94
N LEU A 72 1.23 -1.34 -6.90
CA LEU A 72 1.97 -1.03 -5.67
C LEU A 72 1.35 0.20 -5.02
N LEU A 73 1.07 0.10 -3.72
CA LEU A 73 0.54 1.18 -2.89
C LEU A 73 1.32 1.32 -1.59
#